data_AF-A0A7C5C7S4-F1
#
_entry.id   AF-A0A7C5C7S4-F1
#
_cell.length_a   1.000
_cell.length_b   1.000
_cell.length_c   1.000
_cell.angle_alpha   90.00
_cell.angle_beta   90.00
_cell.angle_gamma   90.00
#
_symmetry.space_group_name_H-M   'P 1'
#
loop_
_entity.id
_entity.type
_entity.pdbx_description
1 polymer ?
#
loop_
_entity_poly.entity_id
_entity_poly.type
_entity_poly.pdbx_seq_one_letter_code
_entity_poly.pdbx_strand_id
1 'polypeptide(L)'
;MTNLEHIGAYFLMLKEVFKKPQKWKVFWELLSREIDDLGLKSLGIVAFIGFFVGGVVAIQTALNVDSPFIPKYLIGFATKRSMILEFAPTFISVILAGKVGSYITS
;
A
#
# COMPACT_ATOMS: atom_id res chain seq x y z
N MET A 1 -4.43 -34.91 -3.76
CA MET A 1 -3.52 -35.02 -2.60
C MET A 1 -2.36 -34.02 -2.67
N THR A 2 -1.94 -33.58 -3.85
CA THR A 2 -0.86 -32.59 -4.09
C THR A 2 -1.03 -31.22 -3.40
N ASN A 3 -2.24 -30.66 -3.31
CA ASN A 3 -2.44 -29.33 -2.73
C ASN A 3 -2.11 -29.25 -1.23
N LEU A 4 -2.35 -30.32 -0.47
CA LEU A 4 -2.02 -30.35 0.97
C LEU A 4 -0.51 -30.38 1.19
N GLU A 5 0.23 -31.10 0.34
CA GLU A 5 1.70 -31.16 0.40
C GLU A 5 2.32 -29.79 0.07
N HIS A 6 1.81 -29.09 -0.94
CA HIS A 6 2.27 -27.73 -1.27
C HIS A 6 1.97 -26.72 -0.16
N ILE A 7 0.79 -26.79 0.45
CA ILE A 7 0.46 -25.94 1.60
C ILE A 7 1.40 -26.25 2.77
N GLY A 8 1.64 -27.52 3.09
CA GLY A 8 2.58 -27.95 4.13
C GLY A 8 4.01 -27.46 3.89
N ALA A 9 4.50 -27.59 2.66
CA ALA A 9 5.81 -27.09 2.26
C ALA A 9 5.92 -25.57 2.39
N TYR A 10 4.88 -24.83 2.03
CA TYR A 10 4.84 -23.37 2.17
C TYR A 10 4.89 -22.91 3.64
N PHE A 11 4.15 -23.56 4.53
CA PHE A 11 4.20 -23.27 5.97
C PHE A 11 5.56 -23.59 6.59
N LEU A 12 6.23 -24.66 6.13
CA LEU A 12 7.59 -24.99 6.55
C LEU A 12 8.60 -23.93 6.09
N MET A 13 8.50 -23.46 4.85
CA MET A 13 9.32 -22.36 4.32
C MET A 13 9.13 -21.08 5.14
N LEU A 14 7.88 -20.69 5.42
CA LEU A 14 7.60 -19.52 6.25
C LEU A 14 8.26 -19.62 7.63
N LYS A 15 8.21 -20.80 8.27
CA LYS A 15 8.86 -21.02 9.56
C LYS A 15 10.38 -20.79 9.51
N GLU A 16 11.04 -21.14 8.41
CA GLU A 16 12.46 -20.88 8.24
C GLU A 16 12.78 -19.39 8.02
N VAL A 17 11.90 -18.65 7.33
CA VAL A 17 12.06 -17.19 7.11
C VAL A 17 12.03 -16.41 8.43
N PHE A 18 11.21 -16.82 9.40
CA PHE A 18 11.16 -16.18 10.73
C PHE A 18 12.33 -16.55 11.66
N LYS A 19 13.23 -17.46 11.24
CA LYS A 19 14.41 -17.83 12.02
C LYS A 19 15.41 -16.68 12.05
N LYS A 20 16.14 -16.53 13.17
CA LYS A 20 17.07 -15.42 13.40
C LYS A 20 18.09 -15.30 12.25
N PRO A 21 18.26 -14.12 11.64
CA PRO A 21 19.16 -13.94 10.50
C PRO A 21 20.61 -14.22 10.92
N GLN A 22 21.36 -14.94 10.07
CA GLN A 22 22.75 -15.31 10.37
C GLN A 22 23.70 -14.10 10.41
N LYS A 23 23.40 -13.04 9.66
CA LYS A 23 24.23 -11.82 9.58
C LYS A 23 23.37 -10.56 9.62
N TRP A 24 23.27 -9.96 10.80
CA TRP A 24 22.51 -8.73 11.03
C TRP A 24 22.92 -7.56 10.13
N LYS A 25 24.23 -7.40 9.87
CA LYS A 25 24.74 -6.32 9.02
C LYS A 25 24.20 -6.41 7.58
N VAL A 26 24.20 -7.62 7.00
CA VAL A 26 23.70 -7.87 5.64
C VAL A 26 22.19 -7.70 5.58
N PHE A 27 21.46 -8.13 6.62
CA PHE A 27 20.01 -7.94 6.71
C PHE A 27 19.63 -6.44 6.68
N TRP A 28 20.31 -5.60 7.45
CA TRP A 28 20.05 -4.15 7.45
C TRP A 28 20.39 -3.47 6.12
N GLU A 29 21.48 -3.89 5.48
CA GLU A 29 21.85 -3.40 4.14
C GLU A 29 20.80 -3.77 3.09
N LEU A 30 20.33 -5.02 3.10
CA LEU A 30 19.26 -5.49 2.22
C LEU A 30 17.94 -4.76 2.49
N LEU A 31 17.56 -4.59 3.75
CA LEU A 31 16.34 -3.87 4.13
C LEU A 31 16.38 -2.41 3.67
N SER A 32 17.52 -1.72 3.85
CA SER A 32 17.68 -0.34 3.38
C SER A 32 17.57 -0.23 1.86
N ARG A 33 18.17 -1.18 1.14
CA ARG A 33 18.06 -1.25 -0.31
C ARG A 33 16.62 -1.47 -0.75
N GLU A 34 15.90 -2.34 -0.05
CA GLU A 34 14.51 -2.67 -0.36
C GLU A 34 13.56 -1.49 -0.06
N ILE A 35 13.83 -0.69 0.98
CA ILE A 35 13.11 0.56 1.25
C ILE A 35 13.35 1.60 0.13
N ASP A 36 14.57 1.73 -0.38
CA ASP A 36 14.88 2.62 -1.50
C ASP A 36 14.19 2.15 -2.79
N ASP A 37 14.39 0.87 -3.12
CA ASP A 37 13.86 0.27 -4.33
C ASP A 37 12.33 0.23 -4.31
N LEU A 38 11.68 -0.17 -3.22
CA LEU A 38 10.21 -0.28 -3.14
C LEU A 38 9.54 1.03 -2.75
N GLY A 39 10.07 1.75 -1.77
CA GLY A 39 9.49 2.98 -1.26
C GLY A 39 9.81 4.17 -2.16
N LEU A 40 11.08 4.56 -2.20
CA LEU A 40 11.51 5.82 -2.83
C LEU A 40 11.24 5.82 -4.34
N LYS A 41 11.54 4.74 -5.05
CA LYS A 41 11.25 4.65 -6.49
C LYS A 41 9.75 4.60 -6.83
N SER A 42 8.87 4.35 -5.86
CA SER A 42 7.41 4.35 -6.07
C SER A 42 6.75 5.68 -5.72
N LEU A 43 7.43 6.58 -5.00
CA LEU A 43 6.86 7.85 -4.55
C LEU A 43 6.29 8.69 -5.69
N GLY A 44 6.95 8.72 -6.86
CA GLY A 44 6.47 9.48 -8.02
C GLY A 44 5.10 8.99 -8.51
N ILE A 45 4.90 7.67 -8.58
CA ILE A 45 3.63 7.06 -9.00
C ILE A 45 2.56 7.27 -7.92
N VAL A 46 2.92 7.09 -6.64
CA VAL A 46 2.00 7.29 -5.51
C VAL A 46 1.51 8.74 -5.44
N ALA A 47 2.41 9.72 -5.63
CA ALA A 47 2.05 11.13 -5.63
C ALA A 47 1.13 11.49 -6.81
N PHE A 48 1.42 10.95 -8.00
CA PHE A 48 0.59 11.15 -9.18
C PHE A 48 -0.82 10.59 -8.98
N ILE A 49 -0.93 9.32 -8.59
CA ILE A 49 -2.23 8.66 -8.35
C ILE A 49 -2.99 9.36 -7.21
N GLY A 50 -2.31 9.68 -6.11
CA GLY A 50 -2.92 10.35 -4.96
C GLY A 50 -3.55 11.71 -5.30
N PHE A 51 -2.91 12.49 -6.18
CA PHE A 51 -3.47 13.77 -6.65
C PHE A 51 -4.78 13.57 -7.42
N PHE A 52 -4.81 12.66 -8.39
CA PHE A 52 -6.00 12.41 -9.21
C PHE A 52 -7.14 11.78 -8.40
N VAL A 53 -6.83 10.78 -7.56
CA VAL A 53 -7.82 10.14 -6.68
C VAL A 53 -8.40 11.17 -5.71
N GLY A 54 -7.57 12.02 -5.10
CA GLY A 54 -8.05 13.08 -4.20
C GLY A 54 -8.95 14.10 -4.89
N GLY A 55 -8.61 14.51 -6.11
CA GLY A 55 -9.47 15.38 -6.92
C GLY A 55 -10.83 14.75 -7.22
N VAL A 56 -10.85 13.48 -7.64
CA VAL A 56 -12.09 12.77 -7.96
C VAL A 56 -12.97 12.61 -6.73
N VAL A 57 -12.41 12.20 -5.58
CA VAL A 57 -13.17 12.04 -4.33
C VAL A 57 -13.70 13.40 -3.84
N ALA A 58 -12.93 14.48 -3.96
CA ALA A 58 -13.38 15.82 -3.59
C ALA A 58 -14.58 16.28 -4.44
N ILE A 59 -14.50 16.09 -5.76
CA ILE A 59 -15.60 16.43 -6.68
C ILE A 59 -16.83 15.56 -6.38
N GLN A 60 -16.64 14.26 -6.20
CA GLN A 60 -17.73 13.33 -5.89
C GLN A 60 -18.41 13.66 -4.55
N THR A 61 -17.64 14.06 -3.53
CA THR A 61 -18.18 14.51 -2.24
C THR A 61 -18.94 15.82 -2.39
N ALA A 62 -18.43 16.76 -3.20
CA ALA A 62 -19.10 18.03 -3.45
C ALA A 62 -20.44 17.88 -4.19
N LEU A 63 -20.52 16.93 -5.13
CA LEU A 63 -21.75 16.65 -5.90
C LEU A 63 -22.78 15.84 -5.10
N ASN A 64 -22.35 15.00 -4.14
CA ASN A 64 -23.28 14.24 -3.29
C ASN A 64 -23.87 15.09 -2.14
N VAL A 65 -23.23 16.20 -1.79
CA VAL A 65 -23.70 17.11 -0.74
C VAL A 65 -24.58 18.19 -1.37
N ASP A 66 -25.82 17.81 -1.71
CA ASP A 66 -26.82 18.67 -2.38
C ASP A 66 -27.62 19.56 -1.41
N SER A 67 -27.37 19.48 -0.10
CA SER A 67 -28.08 20.30 0.89
C SER A 67 -27.36 21.63 1.13
N PRO A 68 -28.01 22.79 0.88
CA PRO A 68 -27.44 24.14 1.13
C PRO A 68 -27.01 24.38 2.58
N PHE A 69 -27.45 23.51 3.51
CA PHE A 69 -27.18 23.59 4.94
C PHE A 69 -25.86 22.94 5.38
N ILE A 70 -25.16 22.20 4.51
CA ILE A 70 -23.89 21.57 4.87
C ILE A 70 -22.73 22.52 4.56
N PRO A 71 -22.03 23.07 5.56
CA PRO A 71 -20.86 23.91 5.33
C PRO A 71 -19.82 23.20 4.45
N LYS A 72 -19.29 23.90 3.43
CA LYS A 72 -18.26 23.39 2.51
C LYS A 72 -17.01 22.84 3.22
N TYR A 73 -16.76 23.25 4.45
CA TYR A 73 -15.70 22.69 5.30
C TYR A 73 -15.91 21.21 5.65
N LEU A 74 -17.16 20.74 5.79
CA LEU A 74 -17.48 19.34 6.07
C LEU A 74 -17.14 18.43 4.88
N ILE A 75 -17.25 18.95 3.65
CA ILE A 75 -16.82 18.26 2.42
C ILE A 75 -15.31 18.00 2.53
N GLY A 76 -14.51 19.03 2.80
CA GLY A 76 -13.06 18.89 2.97
C GLY A 76 -12.66 17.98 4.14
N PHE A 77 -13.38 18.04 5.27
CA PHE A 77 -13.13 17.18 6.42
C PHE A 77 -13.43 15.70 6.12
N ALA A 78 -14.57 15.42 5.48
CA ALA A 78 -14.96 14.07 5.09
C ALA A 78 -14.00 13.49 4.04
N THR A 79 -13.68 14.26 2.99
CA THR A 79 -12.71 13.88 1.96
C THR A 79 -11.33 13.61 2.56
N LYS A 80 -10.83 14.47 3.47
CA LYS A 80 -9.54 14.25 4.15
C LYS A 80 -9.55 12.96 4.97
N ARG A 81 -10.64 12.69 5.70
CA ARG A 81 -10.76 11.51 6.57
C ARG A 81 -10.76 10.22 5.76
N SER A 82 -11.56 10.14 4.69
CA SER A 82 -11.60 8.97 3.80
C SER A 82 -10.26 8.79 3.07
N MET A 83 -9.63 9.89 2.64
CA MET A 83 -8.31 9.82 2.00
C MET A 83 -7.25 9.20 2.91
N ILE A 84 -7.16 9.65 4.17
CA ILE A 84 -6.13 9.20 5.10
C ILE A 84 -6.41 7.78 5.62
N LEU A 85 -7.66 7.45 5.95
CA LEU A 85 -8.00 6.20 6.62
C LEU A 85 -8.24 5.03 5.66
N GLU A 86 -8.77 5.28 4.47
CA GLU A 86 -9.22 4.22 3.56
C GLU A 86 -8.36 4.20 2.31
N PHE A 87 -8.25 5.33 1.62
CA PHE A 87 -7.58 5.34 0.32
C PHE A 87 -6.06 5.22 0.42
N ALA A 88 -5.40 5.92 1.34
CA ALA A 88 -3.95 5.85 1.49
C ALA A 88 -3.44 4.43 1.75
N PRO A 89 -3.89 3.70 2.80
CA PRO A 89 -3.38 2.35 3.05
C PRO A 89 -3.75 1.37 1.93
N THR A 90 -4.95 1.45 1.37
CA THR A 90 -5.38 0.55 0.28
C THR A 90 -4.56 0.75 -0.99
N PHE A 91 -4.39 1.98 -1.46
CA PHE A 91 -3.61 2.24 -2.67
C PHE A 91 -2.13 1.93 -2.50
N ILE A 92 -1.54 2.26 -1.34
CA ILE A 92 -0.15 1.89 -1.05
C ILE A 92 0.01 0.37 -1.08
N SER A 93 -0.94 -0.38 -0.50
CA SER A 93 -0.90 -1.84 -0.49
C SER A 93 -1.01 -2.45 -1.89
N VAL A 94 -1.88 -1.91 -2.75
CA VAL A 94 -2.03 -2.35 -4.15
C VAL A 94 -0.77 -2.08 -4.96
N ILE A 95 -0.20 -0.88 -4.84
CA ILE A 95 1.03 -0.50 -5.56
C ILE A 95 2.21 -1.37 -5.09
N LEU A 96 2.32 -1.58 -3.78
CA LEU A 96 3.37 -2.42 -3.20
C LEU A 96 3.20 -3.89 -3.63
N ALA A 97 1.98 -4.44 -3.60
CA ALA A 97 1.71 -5.79 -4.09
C ALA A 97 2.08 -5.95 -5.57
N GLY A 98 1.77 -4.95 -6.42
CA GLY A 98 2.14 -4.97 -7.82
C GLY A 98 3.66 -4.93 -8.03
N LYS A 99 4.35 -4.00 -7.38
CA LYS A 99 5.80 -3.84 -7.53
C LYS A 99 6.59 -5.00 -6.91
N VAL A 100 6.27 -5.39 -5.68
CA VAL A 100 6.91 -6.52 -4.98
C VAL A 100 6.60 -7.83 -5.70
N GLY A 101 5.36 -8.03 -6.13
CA GLY A 101 4.97 -9.23 -6.87
C GLY A 101 5.76 -9.39 -8.18
N SER A 102 5.94 -8.32 -8.94
CA SER A 102 6.76 -8.34 -10.15
C SER A 102 8.26 -8.49 -9.85
N TYR A 103 8.78 -7.86 -8.80
CA TYR A 103 10.20 -7.88 -8.45
C TYR A 103 10.68 -9.21 -7.84
N ILE A 104 9.80 -9.94 -7.15
CA ILE A 104 10.13 -11.26 -6.59
C ILE A 104 10.02 -12.37 -7.65
N THR A 105 9.16 -12.18 -8.66
CA THR A 105 8.91 -13.18 -9.71
C THR A 105 9.86 -13.05 -10.91
N SER A 106 10.33 -11.83 -11.21
CA SER A 106 11.22 -11.53 -12.34
C SER A 106 12.67 -11.49 -11.91
#